data_AF-A0A178HXG7-F1
#
_entry.id   AF-A0A178HXG7-F1
#
_cell.length_a   1.000
_cell.length_b   1.000
_cell.length_c   1.000
_cell.angle_alpha   90.00
_cell.angle_beta   90.00
_cell.angle_gamma   90.00
#
_symmetry.space_group_name_H-M   'P 1'
#
loop_
_entity.id
_entity.type
_entity.pdbx_description
1 polymer ?
#
loop_
_entity_poly.entity_id
_entity_poly.type
_entity_poly.pdbx_seq_one_letter_code
_entity_poly.pdbx_strand_id
1 'polypeptide(L)'
;MRPWSAEDLSNTALAIADLESDAEARAFIAAARAASVPYNVIDQPEFCQFQFGAIVNRSPLVVGISTAGAAPILGQAVRRRIETLLPRSLALWAQLAARLRDRVMENLAPGPQRRVFWERLADKAFGEAPPVRADEEISPVTAMPLGRISLVGAGPGAPDLLTVKAVRALQSADIILFDARVPAAILELARREARRLPVADDAVAQMVALARQGKHVVRLRTGDALSDTGGEMITRLEDAGIAVNMVPGLPAARQRSDRTWPRRQPLTSSRTSASSPSRPARSAHWSP
;
A
#
# COMPACT_ATOMS: atom_id res chain seq x y z
N MET A 1 -28.71 -27.17 -30.94
CA MET A 1 -27.25 -27.10 -30.76
C MET A 1 -26.67 -28.48 -30.98
N ARG A 2 -25.47 -28.59 -31.56
CA ARG A 2 -24.76 -29.88 -31.66
C ARG A 2 -24.08 -30.20 -30.32
N PRO A 3 -23.98 -31.47 -29.90
CA PRO A 3 -23.16 -31.86 -28.76
C PRO A 3 -21.68 -31.54 -29.03
N TRP A 4 -20.92 -31.30 -27.97
CA TRP A 4 -19.49 -31.11 -28.05
C TRP A 4 -18.78 -32.44 -28.36
N SER A 5 -17.58 -32.36 -28.89
CA SER A 5 -16.72 -33.50 -29.21
C SER A 5 -15.27 -33.20 -28.86
N ALA A 6 -14.43 -34.23 -28.74
CA ALA A 6 -13.01 -34.04 -28.44
C ALA A 6 -12.27 -33.24 -29.54
N GLU A 7 -12.74 -33.31 -30.79
CA GLU A 7 -12.17 -32.54 -31.90
C GLU A 7 -12.30 -31.02 -31.70
N ASP A 8 -13.36 -30.57 -31.01
CA ASP A 8 -13.59 -29.15 -30.70
C ASP A 8 -12.50 -28.55 -29.78
N LEU A 9 -11.73 -29.40 -29.10
CA LEU A 9 -10.63 -29.00 -28.23
C LEU A 9 -9.28 -28.93 -28.98
N SER A 10 -9.23 -29.39 -30.23
CA SER A 10 -8.03 -29.33 -31.05
C SER A 10 -7.70 -27.88 -31.42
N ASN A 11 -6.45 -27.46 -31.20
CA ASN A 11 -5.98 -26.09 -31.48
C ASN A 11 -6.70 -24.98 -30.69
N THR A 12 -7.27 -25.32 -29.53
CA THR A 12 -7.96 -24.36 -28.66
C THR A 12 -7.04 -23.87 -27.55
N ALA A 13 -6.97 -22.56 -27.32
CA ALA A 13 -6.13 -21.99 -26.25
C ALA A 13 -6.72 -22.19 -24.85
N LEU A 14 -8.04 -22.27 -24.76
CA LEU A 14 -8.80 -22.39 -23.52
C LEU A 14 -10.18 -22.99 -23.77
N ALA A 15 -10.63 -23.91 -22.90
CA ALA A 15 -11.96 -24.47 -22.94
C ALA A 15 -12.80 -24.08 -21.71
N ILE A 16 -14.05 -23.69 -21.95
CA ILE A 16 -15.04 -23.39 -20.90
C ILE A 16 -16.29 -24.19 -21.25
N ALA A 17 -16.82 -24.93 -20.28
CA ALA A 17 -18.01 -25.74 -20.49
C ALA A 17 -19.04 -25.51 -19.39
N ASP A 18 -20.31 -25.47 -19.78
CA ASP A 18 -21.47 -25.50 -18.88
C ASP A 18 -22.10 -26.89 -19.04
N LEU A 19 -21.94 -27.76 -18.04
CA LEU A 19 -22.22 -29.20 -18.15
C LEU A 19 -23.14 -29.63 -17.02
N GLU A 20 -24.18 -30.40 -17.34
CA GLU A 20 -25.24 -30.73 -16.38
C GLU A 20 -24.91 -31.96 -15.51
N SER A 21 -23.95 -32.79 -15.91
CA SER A 21 -23.63 -34.04 -15.20
C SER A 21 -22.13 -34.24 -14.94
N ASP A 22 -21.81 -34.82 -13.78
CA ASP A 22 -20.46 -35.27 -13.42
C ASP A 22 -19.82 -36.18 -14.48
N ALA A 23 -20.62 -37.04 -15.11
CA ALA A 23 -20.13 -37.98 -16.13
C ALA A 23 -19.64 -37.22 -17.37
N GLU A 24 -20.42 -36.24 -17.82
CA GLU A 24 -20.05 -35.38 -18.94
C GLU A 24 -18.87 -34.47 -18.59
N ALA A 25 -18.85 -33.89 -17.39
CA ALA A 25 -17.72 -33.11 -16.89
C ALA A 25 -16.43 -33.91 -16.89
N ARG A 26 -16.45 -35.16 -16.40
CA ARG A 26 -15.26 -36.04 -16.41
C ARG A 26 -14.81 -36.38 -17.84
N ALA A 27 -15.74 -36.62 -18.76
CA ALA A 27 -15.41 -36.86 -20.16
C ALA A 27 -14.76 -35.64 -20.82
N PHE A 28 -15.32 -34.45 -20.59
CA PHE A 28 -14.77 -33.18 -21.06
C PHE A 28 -13.37 -32.91 -20.50
N ILE A 29 -13.18 -33.12 -19.19
CA ILE A 29 -11.87 -32.98 -18.53
C ILE A 29 -10.84 -33.93 -19.13
N ALA A 30 -11.20 -35.19 -19.37
CA ALA A 30 -10.30 -36.16 -19.97
C ALA A 30 -9.86 -35.73 -21.37
N ALA A 31 -10.80 -35.26 -22.20
CA ALA A 31 -10.53 -34.77 -23.54
C ALA A 31 -9.66 -33.49 -23.51
N ALA A 32 -9.97 -32.52 -22.65
CA ALA A 32 -9.19 -31.29 -22.50
C ALA A 32 -7.76 -31.57 -22.04
N ARG A 33 -7.57 -32.50 -21.09
CA ARG A 33 -6.24 -32.95 -20.65
C ARG A 33 -5.46 -33.62 -21.77
N ALA A 34 -6.09 -34.49 -22.56
CA ALA A 34 -5.46 -35.15 -23.70
C ALA A 34 -5.00 -34.12 -24.76
N ALA A 35 -5.78 -33.07 -24.97
CA ALA A 35 -5.45 -31.98 -25.88
C ALA A 35 -4.51 -30.91 -25.27
N SER A 36 -4.09 -31.04 -24.00
CA SER A 36 -3.31 -30.04 -23.25
C SER A 36 -3.95 -28.65 -23.21
N VAL A 37 -5.29 -28.59 -23.19
CA VAL A 37 -6.05 -27.35 -23.15
C VAL A 37 -6.46 -27.03 -21.71
N PRO A 38 -6.15 -25.82 -21.20
CA PRO A 38 -6.67 -25.37 -19.92
C PRO A 38 -8.20 -25.33 -19.90
N TYR A 39 -8.82 -25.85 -18.84
CA TYR A 39 -10.28 -26.00 -18.78
C TYR A 39 -10.91 -25.44 -17.49
N ASN A 40 -12.14 -24.95 -17.63
CA ASN A 40 -13.01 -24.51 -16.54
C ASN A 40 -14.43 -25.02 -16.80
N VAL A 41 -15.06 -25.62 -15.78
CA VAL A 41 -16.46 -26.06 -15.84
C VAL A 41 -17.28 -25.13 -14.96
N ILE A 42 -18.30 -24.51 -15.56
CA ILE A 42 -19.14 -23.49 -14.91
C ILE A 42 -19.85 -24.12 -13.71
N ASP A 43 -19.90 -23.36 -12.62
CA ASP A 43 -20.53 -23.71 -11.34
C ASP A 43 -20.03 -25.02 -10.68
N GLN A 44 -18.93 -25.60 -11.17
CA GLN A 44 -18.32 -26.82 -10.63
C GLN A 44 -16.80 -26.64 -10.34
N PRO A 45 -16.43 -25.98 -9.23
CA PRO A 45 -15.04 -25.67 -8.89
C PRO A 45 -14.09 -26.87 -8.83
N GLU A 46 -14.58 -28.04 -8.43
CA GLU A 46 -13.84 -29.31 -8.37
C GLU A 46 -13.41 -29.84 -9.75
N PHE A 47 -14.10 -29.39 -10.80
CA PHE A 47 -13.85 -29.76 -12.19
C PHE A 47 -13.12 -28.66 -12.96
N CYS A 48 -12.56 -27.67 -12.28
CA CYS A 48 -11.83 -26.57 -12.88
C CYS A 48 -10.31 -26.70 -12.72
N GLN A 49 -9.55 -26.48 -13.80
CA GLN A 49 -8.08 -26.34 -13.72
C GLN A 49 -7.66 -24.92 -13.37
N PHE A 50 -8.48 -23.94 -13.73
CA PHE A 50 -8.32 -22.53 -13.35
C PHE A 50 -9.70 -21.94 -13.06
N GLN A 51 -9.73 -20.78 -12.42
CA GLN A 51 -10.95 -20.08 -12.07
C GLN A 51 -10.87 -18.63 -12.51
N PHE A 52 -12.02 -18.07 -12.90
CA PHE A 52 -12.12 -16.64 -13.18
C PHE A 52 -12.27 -15.86 -11.88
N GLY A 53 -11.39 -14.86 -11.72
CA GLY A 53 -11.52 -13.86 -10.69
C GLY A 53 -12.39 -12.67 -11.12
N ALA A 54 -12.69 -11.80 -10.18
CA ALA A 54 -13.20 -10.47 -10.48
C ALA A 54 -12.07 -9.61 -11.10
N ILE A 55 -12.39 -8.81 -12.10
CA ILE A 55 -11.39 -8.00 -12.82
C ILE A 55 -11.75 -6.52 -12.69
N VAL A 56 -10.76 -5.68 -12.37
CA VAL A 56 -10.83 -4.23 -12.58
C VAL A 56 -9.99 -3.90 -13.80
N ASN A 57 -10.67 -3.44 -14.87
CA ASN A 57 -10.03 -3.13 -16.14
C ASN A 57 -9.79 -1.62 -16.28
N ARG A 58 -8.52 -1.23 -16.45
CA ARG A 58 -8.03 0.11 -16.79
C ARG A 58 -6.97 0.00 -17.90
N SER A 59 -7.24 -0.85 -18.90
CA SER A 59 -6.28 -1.28 -19.93
C SER A 59 -5.40 -0.12 -20.42
N PRO A 60 -4.05 -0.28 -20.45
CA PRO A 60 -3.32 -1.54 -20.26
C PRO A 60 -3.12 -1.99 -18.80
N LEU A 61 -3.57 -1.22 -17.80
CA LEU A 61 -3.52 -1.63 -16.39
C LEU A 61 -4.70 -2.55 -16.05
N VAL A 62 -4.43 -3.74 -15.52
CA VAL A 62 -5.48 -4.71 -15.12
C VAL A 62 -5.20 -5.22 -13.71
N VAL A 63 -6.24 -5.29 -12.87
CA VAL A 63 -6.18 -5.93 -11.56
C VAL A 63 -7.06 -7.18 -11.58
N GLY A 64 -6.47 -8.35 -11.37
CA GLY A 64 -7.19 -9.60 -11.14
C GLY A 64 -7.39 -9.85 -9.65
N ILE A 65 -8.58 -10.29 -9.25
CA ILE A 65 -8.98 -10.54 -7.87
C ILE A 65 -9.56 -11.95 -7.79
N SER A 66 -8.90 -12.85 -7.07
CA SER A 66 -9.37 -14.22 -6.89
C SER A 66 -9.53 -14.56 -5.40
N THR A 67 -10.57 -15.33 -5.09
CA THR A 67 -10.79 -15.96 -3.79
C THR A 67 -10.70 -17.49 -3.89
N ALA A 68 -10.10 -18.01 -4.96
CA ALA A 68 -10.08 -19.43 -5.29
C ALA A 68 -11.48 -20.08 -5.27
N GLY A 69 -12.51 -19.31 -5.66
CA GLY A 69 -13.91 -19.74 -5.66
C GLY A 69 -14.57 -19.79 -4.27
N ALA A 70 -13.81 -19.70 -3.18
CA ALA A 70 -14.32 -19.87 -1.82
C ALA A 70 -15.27 -18.74 -1.37
N ALA A 71 -15.10 -17.52 -1.91
CA ALA A 71 -15.91 -16.37 -1.52
C ALA A 71 -16.14 -15.41 -2.71
N PRO A 72 -17.04 -15.73 -3.65
CA PRO A 72 -17.31 -14.88 -4.82
C PRO A 72 -17.81 -13.49 -4.43
N ILE A 73 -18.69 -13.40 -3.44
CA ILE A 73 -19.26 -12.13 -2.94
C ILE A 73 -18.17 -11.23 -2.33
N LEU A 74 -17.21 -11.82 -1.60
CA LEU A 74 -16.05 -11.09 -1.08
C LEU A 74 -15.18 -10.54 -2.22
N GLY A 75 -14.92 -11.36 -3.26
CA GLY A 75 -14.21 -10.93 -4.46
C GLY A 75 -14.89 -9.73 -5.14
N GLN A 76 -16.23 -9.75 -5.25
CA GLN A 76 -17.00 -8.61 -5.78
C GLN A 76 -16.96 -7.38 -4.87
N ALA A 77 -16.95 -7.54 -3.55
CA ALA A 77 -16.80 -6.43 -2.61
C ALA A 77 -15.43 -5.75 -2.75
N VAL A 78 -14.35 -6.54 -2.83
CA VAL A 78 -12.99 -6.04 -3.07
C VAL A 78 -12.91 -5.33 -4.43
N ARG A 79 -13.47 -5.92 -5.49
CA ARG A 79 -13.54 -5.30 -6.82
C ARG A 79 -14.17 -3.92 -6.77
N ARG A 80 -15.36 -3.78 -6.16
CA ARG A 80 -16.05 -2.48 -6.04
C ARG A 80 -15.21 -1.44 -5.32
N ARG A 81 -14.46 -1.85 -4.29
CA ARG A 81 -13.58 -0.94 -3.55
C ARG A 81 -12.36 -0.51 -4.38
N ILE A 82 -11.79 -1.41 -5.18
CA ILE A 82 -10.67 -1.08 -6.07
C ILE A 82 -11.16 -0.19 -7.22
N GLU A 83 -12.33 -0.47 -7.80
CA GLU A 83 -12.91 0.35 -8.88
C GLU A 83 -13.10 1.81 -8.46
N THR A 84 -13.40 2.06 -7.18
CA THR A 84 -13.52 3.42 -6.62
C THR A 84 -12.17 4.09 -6.35
N LEU A 85 -11.11 3.30 -6.13
CA LEU A 85 -9.75 3.81 -5.90
C LEU A 85 -8.96 4.05 -7.19
N LEU A 86 -9.32 3.37 -8.29
CA LEU A 86 -8.60 3.43 -9.55
C LEU A 86 -9.35 4.30 -10.59
N PRO A 87 -8.90 5.54 -10.84
CA PRO A 87 -9.50 6.41 -11.84
C PRO A 87 -9.48 5.81 -13.24
N ARG A 88 -10.45 6.19 -14.09
CA ARG A 88 -10.45 5.80 -15.51
C ARG A 88 -9.28 6.40 -16.29
N SER A 89 -8.78 7.56 -15.85
CA SER A 89 -7.62 8.26 -16.42
C SER A 89 -6.33 7.44 -16.38
N LEU A 90 -6.22 6.42 -15.53
CA LEU A 90 -5.05 5.54 -15.45
C LEU A 90 -4.72 4.86 -16.79
N ALA A 91 -5.72 4.58 -17.63
CA ALA A 91 -5.49 4.07 -18.98
C ALA A 91 -4.63 5.03 -19.82
N LEU A 92 -4.93 6.32 -19.76
CA LEU A 92 -4.20 7.37 -20.49
C LEU A 92 -2.79 7.58 -19.91
N TRP A 93 -2.66 7.53 -18.59
CA TRP A 93 -1.36 7.59 -17.93
C TRP A 93 -0.46 6.42 -18.29
N ALA A 94 -1.01 5.20 -18.37
CA ALA A 94 -0.25 4.03 -18.77
C ALA A 94 0.16 4.06 -20.25
N GLN A 95 -0.70 4.57 -21.13
CA GLN A 95 -0.36 4.81 -22.54
C GLN A 95 0.73 5.88 -22.69
N LEU A 96 0.64 6.98 -21.91
CA LEU A 96 1.68 7.99 -21.85
C LEU A 96 3.01 7.41 -21.37
N ALA A 97 2.99 6.59 -20.31
CA ALA A 97 4.17 5.90 -19.81
C ALA A 97 4.82 5.00 -20.88
N ALA A 98 4.01 4.30 -21.68
CA ALA A 98 4.51 3.49 -22.80
C ALA A 98 5.22 4.35 -23.85
N ARG A 99 4.63 5.49 -24.25
CA ARG A 99 5.24 6.43 -25.21
C ARG A 99 6.53 7.08 -24.70
N LEU A 100 6.60 7.38 -23.39
CA LEU A 100 7.77 7.99 -22.76
C LEU A 100 8.90 7.00 -22.50
N ARG A 101 8.62 5.68 -22.53
CA ARG A 101 9.54 4.64 -22.06
C ARG A 101 10.89 4.70 -22.77
N ASP A 102 10.90 4.70 -24.11
CA ASP A 102 12.13 4.62 -24.88
C ASP A 102 13.01 5.84 -24.63
N ARG A 103 12.41 7.04 -24.70
CA ARG A 103 13.09 8.31 -24.39
C ARG A 103 13.68 8.31 -22.98
N VAL A 104 12.96 7.81 -21.98
CA VAL A 104 13.45 7.70 -20.60
C VAL A 104 14.62 6.73 -20.49
N MET A 105 14.53 5.59 -21.17
CA MET A 105 15.59 4.58 -21.13
C MET A 105 16.86 5.05 -21.85
N GLU A 106 16.73 5.84 -22.91
CA GLU A 106 17.85 6.44 -23.66
C GLU A 106 18.52 7.60 -22.89
N ASN A 107 17.73 8.46 -22.25
CA ASN A 107 18.23 9.71 -21.68
C ASN A 107 18.58 9.65 -20.19
N LEU A 108 18.08 8.65 -19.44
CA LEU A 108 18.32 8.52 -18.00
C LEU A 108 19.11 7.25 -17.68
N ALA A 109 20.08 7.38 -16.75
CA ALA A 109 20.85 6.25 -16.27
C ALA A 109 19.95 5.26 -15.50
N PRO A 110 20.19 3.93 -15.63
CA PRO A 110 19.49 2.94 -14.83
C PRO A 110 19.56 3.23 -13.32
N GLY A 111 18.48 2.94 -12.59
CA GLY A 111 18.44 3.09 -11.14
C GLY A 111 17.72 4.37 -10.69
N PRO A 112 18.33 5.22 -9.83
CA PRO A 112 17.60 6.30 -9.14
C PRO A 112 16.94 7.33 -10.06
N GLN A 113 17.61 7.74 -11.15
CA GLN A 113 17.05 8.74 -12.08
C GLN A 113 15.75 8.26 -12.74
N ARG A 114 15.77 7.05 -13.33
CA ARG A 114 14.57 6.43 -13.91
C ARG A 114 13.47 6.25 -12.85
N ARG A 115 13.83 5.83 -11.64
CA ARG A 115 12.86 5.65 -10.54
C ARG A 115 12.15 6.95 -10.20
N VAL A 116 12.90 8.03 -9.95
CA VAL A 116 12.33 9.34 -9.60
C VAL A 116 11.40 9.84 -10.70
N PHE A 117 11.78 9.63 -11.97
CA PHE A 117 10.90 9.97 -13.10
C PHE A 117 9.58 9.20 -13.04
N TRP A 118 9.62 7.87 -12.91
CA TRP A 118 8.42 7.04 -12.88
C TRP A 118 7.56 7.27 -11.64
N GLU A 119 8.16 7.52 -10.47
CA GLU A 119 7.44 7.89 -9.25
C GLU A 119 6.69 9.21 -9.43
N ARG A 120 7.33 10.25 -9.98
CA ARG A 120 6.67 11.53 -10.27
C ARG A 120 5.52 11.39 -11.26
N LEU A 121 5.66 10.51 -12.25
CA LEU A 121 4.58 10.21 -13.20
C LEU A 121 3.43 9.49 -12.50
N ALA A 122 3.73 8.50 -11.65
CA ALA A 122 2.74 7.74 -10.90
C ALA A 122 1.97 8.60 -9.88
N ASP A 123 2.64 9.54 -9.20
CA ASP A 123 2.00 10.47 -8.27
C ASP A 123 0.92 11.33 -8.95
N LYS A 124 1.14 11.71 -10.21
CA LYS A 124 0.13 12.43 -11.01
C LYS A 124 -0.99 11.53 -11.51
N ALA A 125 -0.74 10.23 -11.66
CA ALA A 125 -1.63 9.29 -12.33
C ALA A 125 -2.98 9.08 -11.63
N PHE A 126 -3.04 9.37 -10.33
CA PHE A 126 -4.27 9.28 -9.52
C PHE A 126 -5.06 10.60 -9.46
N GLY A 127 -4.55 11.66 -10.08
CA GLY A 127 -5.25 12.94 -10.22
C GLY A 127 -6.01 13.04 -11.54
N GLU A 128 -5.93 14.22 -12.16
CA GLU A 128 -6.54 14.49 -13.46
C GLU A 128 -5.91 13.65 -14.58
N ALA A 129 -6.62 13.56 -15.71
CA ALA A 129 -6.09 12.95 -16.91
C ALA A 129 -4.84 13.71 -17.40
N PRO A 130 -3.86 13.03 -18.01
CA PRO A 130 -2.71 13.73 -18.57
C PRO A 130 -3.16 14.65 -19.72
N PRO A 131 -2.51 15.82 -19.91
CA PRO A 131 -2.80 16.68 -21.04
C PRO A 131 -2.49 15.97 -22.36
N VAL A 132 -3.16 16.40 -23.44
CA VAL A 132 -3.11 15.72 -24.76
C VAL A 132 -1.68 15.63 -25.32
N ARG A 133 -0.82 16.62 -25.02
CA ARG A 133 0.60 16.69 -25.42
C ARG A 133 1.58 16.52 -24.25
N ALA A 134 1.18 15.77 -23.22
CA ALA A 134 2.02 15.52 -22.05
C ALA A 134 3.40 14.94 -22.39
N ASP A 135 3.53 14.24 -23.52
CA ASP A 135 4.78 13.67 -24.00
C ASP A 135 5.78 14.71 -24.52
N GLU A 136 5.33 15.90 -24.91
CA GLU A 136 6.21 17.03 -25.28
C GLU A 136 6.62 17.83 -24.04
N GLU A 137 5.71 17.97 -23.08
CA GLU A 137 5.92 18.76 -21.85
C GLU A 137 6.75 18.02 -20.79
N ILE A 138 6.64 16.68 -20.74
CA ILE A 138 7.35 15.84 -19.77
C ILE A 138 8.72 15.47 -20.33
N SER A 139 9.69 16.36 -20.11
CA SER A 139 11.09 16.09 -20.42
C SER A 139 11.73 15.21 -19.33
N PRO A 140 12.49 14.15 -19.70
CA PRO A 140 13.33 13.41 -18.76
C PRO A 140 14.50 14.32 -18.34
N VAL A 141 14.30 15.10 -17.27
CA VAL A 141 15.32 16.01 -16.75
C VAL A 141 16.56 15.21 -16.33
N THR A 142 17.72 15.60 -16.87
CA THR A 142 19.03 14.93 -16.79
C THR A 142 19.80 15.17 -15.49
N ALA A 143 19.43 16.17 -14.68
CA ALA A 143 20.09 16.41 -13.41
C ALA A 143 19.87 15.20 -12.51
N MET A 144 20.95 14.53 -12.07
CA MET A 144 20.87 13.63 -10.92
C MET A 144 20.27 14.45 -9.79
N PRO A 145 19.02 14.17 -9.36
CA PRO A 145 18.55 14.82 -8.16
C PRO A 145 19.54 14.40 -7.07
N LEU A 146 20.14 15.38 -6.39
CA LEU A 146 20.77 15.12 -5.10
C LEU A 146 19.79 14.25 -4.32
N GLY A 147 20.27 13.10 -3.84
CA GLY A 147 19.45 12.20 -3.06
C GLY A 147 18.86 12.97 -1.89
N ARG A 148 17.64 12.60 -1.50
CA ARG A 148 16.95 13.24 -0.38
C ARG A 148 17.08 12.37 0.86
N ILE A 149 17.08 13.02 2.01
CA ILE A 149 17.03 12.32 3.31
C ILE A 149 15.67 12.56 3.94
N SER A 150 15.04 11.50 4.42
CA SER A 150 13.83 11.59 5.24
C SER A 150 14.15 11.13 6.67
N LEU A 151 14.05 12.05 7.64
CA LEU A 151 14.14 11.70 9.07
C LEU A 151 12.76 11.31 9.56
N VAL A 152 12.59 10.05 9.98
CA VAL A 152 11.27 9.47 10.26
C VAL A 152 11.20 8.91 11.68
N GLY A 153 10.18 9.35 12.41
CA GLY A 153 9.83 8.82 13.72
C GLY A 153 9.01 7.54 13.58
N ALA A 154 9.50 6.45 14.16
CA ALA A 154 8.88 5.13 14.12
C ALA A 154 7.77 4.95 15.16
N GLY A 155 7.54 5.94 16.02
CA GLY A 155 6.59 5.79 17.12
C GLY A 155 7.15 4.94 18.27
N PRO A 156 6.30 4.54 19.24
CA PRO A 156 6.71 3.74 20.38
C PRO A 156 7.01 2.26 20.06
N GLY A 157 6.78 1.81 18.81
CA GLY A 157 7.20 0.50 18.32
C GLY A 157 6.11 -0.32 17.63
N ALA A 158 4.82 -0.02 17.87
CA ALA A 158 3.74 -0.72 17.19
C ALA A 158 3.55 -0.19 15.75
N PRO A 159 3.44 -1.07 14.71
CA PRO A 159 3.34 -0.62 13.31
C PRO A 159 2.10 0.22 12.99
N ASP A 160 0.99 -0.02 13.68
CA ASP A 160 -0.27 0.73 13.59
C ASP A 160 -0.19 2.14 14.17
N LEU A 161 0.87 2.43 14.94
CA LEU A 161 1.17 3.76 15.49
C LEU A 161 2.11 4.58 14.59
N LEU A 162 2.48 4.07 13.42
CA LEU A 162 3.16 4.87 12.41
C LEU A 162 2.20 5.88 11.78
N THR A 163 2.71 7.07 11.52
CA THR A 163 1.97 8.03 10.71
C THR A 163 1.88 7.54 9.27
N VAL A 164 0.81 7.91 8.56
CA VAL A 164 0.66 7.63 7.13
C VAL A 164 1.83 8.22 6.32
N LYS A 165 2.37 9.37 6.75
CA LYS A 165 3.56 9.99 6.13
C LYS A 165 4.82 9.13 6.34
N ALA A 166 4.97 8.48 7.51
CA ALA A 166 6.09 7.58 7.79
C ALA A 166 6.04 6.33 6.92
N VAL A 167 4.85 5.71 6.79
CA VAL A 167 4.65 4.54 5.90
C VAL A 167 4.99 4.90 4.45
N ARG A 168 4.51 6.05 3.94
CA ARG A 168 4.86 6.53 2.60
C ARG A 168 6.36 6.78 2.41
N ALA A 169 7.05 7.29 3.44
CA ALA A 169 8.49 7.46 3.40
C ALA A 169 9.22 6.11 3.31
N LEU A 170 8.81 5.11 4.10
CA LEU A 170 9.39 3.75 4.06
C LEU A 170 9.13 3.05 2.72
N GLN A 171 7.96 3.24 2.13
CA GLN A 171 7.59 2.65 0.84
C GLN A 171 8.30 3.30 -0.36
N SER A 172 8.84 4.51 -0.22
CA SER A 172 9.60 5.20 -1.27
C SER A 172 11.12 5.18 -1.04
N ALA A 173 11.60 4.56 0.04
CA ALA A 173 13.01 4.54 0.41
C ALA A 173 13.84 3.63 -0.51
N ASP A 174 15.05 4.04 -0.88
CA ASP A 174 16.03 3.13 -1.48
C ASP A 174 16.83 2.42 -0.38
N ILE A 175 17.13 3.16 0.68
CA ILE A 175 17.87 2.68 1.85
C ILE A 175 17.16 3.16 3.10
N ILE A 176 17.01 2.26 4.06
CA ILE A 176 16.52 2.55 5.41
C ILE A 176 17.68 2.32 6.37
N LEU A 177 18.15 3.40 6.98
CA LEU A 177 19.07 3.39 8.12
C LEU A 177 18.25 3.37 9.40
N PHE A 178 18.40 2.32 10.22
CA PHE A 178 17.60 2.15 11.42
C PHE A 178 18.45 1.94 12.67
N ASP A 179 17.89 2.31 13.83
CA ASP A 179 18.47 2.02 15.14
C ASP A 179 18.11 0.61 15.60
N ALA A 180 18.94 0.03 16.47
CA ALA A 180 18.69 -1.28 17.08
C ALA A 180 17.35 -1.38 17.85
N ARG A 181 16.77 -0.24 18.26
CA ARG A 181 15.49 -0.17 18.98
C ARG A 181 14.26 -0.17 18.06
N VAL A 182 14.44 -0.16 16.73
CA VAL A 182 13.33 -0.20 15.78
C VAL A 182 12.86 -1.65 15.61
N PRO A 183 11.57 -1.97 15.88
CA PRO A 183 11.05 -3.32 15.70
C PRO A 183 11.05 -3.77 14.23
N ALA A 184 11.33 -5.05 13.99
CA ALA A 184 11.33 -5.63 12.64
C ALA A 184 9.99 -5.47 11.91
N ALA A 185 8.87 -5.55 12.63
CA ALA A 185 7.52 -5.38 12.07
C ALA A 185 7.32 -4.01 11.40
N ILE A 186 8.01 -2.96 11.84
CA ILE A 186 7.99 -1.64 11.18
C ILE A 186 8.80 -1.69 9.88
N LEU A 187 9.95 -2.37 9.88
CA LEU A 187 10.79 -2.51 8.69
C LEU A 187 10.11 -3.32 7.59
N GLU A 188 9.19 -4.22 7.94
CA GLU A 188 8.38 -4.98 6.98
C GLU A 188 7.36 -4.12 6.20
N LEU A 189 7.05 -2.92 6.68
CA LEU A 189 6.21 -1.96 5.95
C LEU A 189 6.96 -1.23 4.84
N ALA A 190 8.28 -1.35 4.81
CA ALA A 190 9.11 -0.81 3.75
C ALA A 190 8.86 -1.51 2.42
N ARG A 191 9.22 -0.83 1.32
CA ARG A 191 9.23 -1.49 0.02
C ARG A 191 10.20 -2.67 -0.01
N ARG A 192 9.83 -3.71 -0.78
CA ARG A 192 10.54 -4.99 -0.83
C ARG A 192 11.99 -4.86 -1.30
N GLU A 193 12.30 -3.91 -2.20
CA GLU A 193 13.67 -3.70 -2.68
C GLU A 193 14.49 -2.71 -1.84
N ALA A 194 13.92 -2.09 -0.80
CA ALA A 194 14.67 -1.17 0.03
C ALA A 194 15.77 -1.93 0.80
N ARG A 195 17.00 -1.43 0.72
CA ARG A 195 18.09 -1.97 1.54
C ARG A 195 17.91 -1.50 2.97
N ARG A 196 17.84 -2.43 3.91
CA ARG A 196 17.73 -2.17 5.35
C ARG A 196 19.13 -2.31 5.94
N LEU A 197 19.69 -1.24 6.51
CA LEU A 197 21.04 -1.23 7.08
C LEU A 197 20.98 -0.66 8.50
N PRO A 198 21.73 -1.23 9.46
CA PRO A 198 21.95 -0.54 10.74
C PRO A 198 22.68 0.78 10.47
N VAL A 199 22.37 1.79 11.26
CA VAL A 199 23.09 3.08 11.21
C VAL A 199 24.53 2.91 11.72
N ALA A 200 25.49 3.58 11.07
CA ALA A 200 26.87 3.65 11.52
C ALA A 200 27.06 4.70 12.64
N ASP A 201 28.23 4.69 13.28
CA ASP A 201 28.55 5.65 14.36
C ASP A 201 28.42 7.12 13.89
N ASP A 202 28.94 7.44 12.70
CA ASP A 202 28.68 8.72 12.03
C ASP A 202 27.50 8.59 11.07
N ALA A 203 26.30 8.70 11.63
CA ALA A 203 25.05 8.66 10.88
C ALA A 203 24.98 9.75 9.79
N VAL A 204 25.48 10.95 10.06
CA VAL A 204 25.40 12.08 9.12
C VAL A 204 26.29 11.82 7.91
N ALA A 205 27.55 11.44 8.12
CA ALA A 205 28.46 11.11 7.02
C ALA A 205 27.92 9.95 6.17
N GLN A 206 27.38 8.90 6.80
CA GLN A 206 26.76 7.78 6.10
C GLN A 206 25.57 8.22 5.25
N MET A 207 24.67 9.05 5.80
CA MET A 207 23.52 9.59 5.07
C MET A 207 23.94 10.47 3.89
N VAL A 208 24.91 11.37 4.08
CA VAL A 208 25.43 12.26 3.02
C VAL A 208 26.05 11.44 1.89
N ALA A 209 26.88 10.44 2.21
CA ALA A 209 27.50 9.59 1.20
C ALA A 209 26.47 8.85 0.34
N LEU A 210 25.41 8.34 0.95
CA LEU A 210 24.33 7.66 0.24
C LEU A 210 23.44 8.62 -0.55
N ALA A 211 23.13 9.80 0.01
CA ALA A 211 22.36 10.84 -0.68
C ALA A 211 23.10 11.39 -1.90
N ARG A 212 24.43 11.56 -1.83
CA ARG A 212 25.26 11.96 -2.98
C ARG A 212 25.25 10.94 -4.13
N GLN A 213 24.89 9.68 -3.86
CA GLN A 213 24.65 8.67 -4.89
C GLN A 213 23.26 8.78 -5.54
N GLY A 214 22.50 9.84 -5.24
CA GLY A 214 21.14 10.08 -5.76
C GLY A 214 20.06 9.22 -5.10
N LYS A 215 20.34 8.59 -3.95
CA LYS A 215 19.40 7.67 -3.28
C LYS A 215 18.47 8.41 -2.34
N HIS A 216 17.24 7.91 -2.21
CA HIS A 216 16.37 8.30 -1.11
C HIS A 216 16.74 7.50 0.15
N VAL A 217 17.30 8.20 1.13
CA VAL A 217 17.72 7.61 2.41
C VAL A 217 16.69 7.95 3.48
N VAL A 218 16.05 6.93 4.06
CA VAL A 218 15.22 7.11 5.25
C VAL A 218 16.07 6.80 6.48
N ARG A 219 16.12 7.74 7.42
CA ARG A 219 16.66 7.51 8.76
C ARG A 219 15.50 7.29 9.71
N LEU A 220 15.30 6.03 10.08
CA LEU A 220 14.19 5.60 10.93
C LEU A 220 14.67 5.52 12.39
N ARG A 221 14.06 6.32 13.27
CA ARG A 221 14.39 6.39 14.71
C ARG A 221 13.18 5.99 15.54
N THR A 222 13.39 5.30 16.66
CA THR A 222 12.30 5.03 17.62
C THR A 222 11.77 6.34 18.21
N GLY A 223 10.46 6.44 18.40
CA GLY A 223 9.80 7.64 18.92
C GLY A 223 9.55 8.70 17.84
N ASP A 224 9.74 9.96 18.21
CA ASP A 224 9.57 11.10 17.32
C ASP A 224 10.90 11.50 16.66
N ALA A 225 10.87 11.90 15.40
CA ALA A 225 12.09 12.25 14.65
C ALA A 225 12.83 13.48 15.23
N LEU A 226 12.10 14.41 15.87
CA LEU A 226 12.65 15.64 16.45
C LEU A 226 13.27 15.42 17.82
N SER A 227 13.02 14.29 18.51
CA SER A 227 13.52 14.11 19.86
C SER A 227 15.05 13.98 19.92
N ASP A 228 15.62 14.57 20.97
CA ASP A 228 17.01 14.53 21.47
C ASP A 228 18.11 15.11 20.55
N THR A 229 18.12 14.83 19.25
CA THR A 229 19.20 15.21 18.30
C THR A 229 18.73 15.48 16.86
N GLY A 230 17.40 15.52 16.63
CA GLY A 230 16.85 15.70 15.28
C GLY A 230 17.24 17.01 14.61
N GLY A 231 17.20 18.12 15.38
CA GLY A 231 17.52 19.46 14.86
C GLY A 231 18.98 19.63 14.44
N GLU A 232 19.92 19.16 15.25
CA GLU A 232 21.36 19.24 14.94
C GLU A 232 21.72 18.44 13.68
N MET A 233 21.11 17.25 13.51
CA MET A 233 21.28 16.47 12.29
C MET A 233 20.74 17.20 11.06
N ILE A 234 19.60 17.90 11.18
CA ILE A 234 19.04 18.69 10.07
C ILE A 234 20.05 19.77 9.65
N THR A 235 20.54 20.57 10.60
CA THR A 235 21.52 21.62 10.32
C THR A 235 22.76 21.07 9.62
N ARG A 236 23.35 19.97 10.12
CA ARG A 236 24.53 19.36 9.50
C ARG A 236 24.28 18.81 8.09
N LEU A 237 23.06 18.36 7.80
CA LEU A 237 22.68 17.85 6.47
C LEU A 237 22.38 18.99 5.49
N GLU A 238 21.76 20.07 5.98
CA GLU A 238 21.53 21.30 5.22
C GLU A 238 22.86 21.98 4.87
N ASP A 239 23.81 22.05 5.80
CA ASP A 239 25.17 22.55 5.55
C ASP A 239 25.91 21.72 4.49
N ALA A 240 25.57 20.43 4.36
CA ALA A 240 26.10 19.54 3.33
C ALA A 240 25.38 19.65 1.97
N GLY A 241 24.39 20.56 1.87
CA GLY A 241 23.60 20.81 0.65
C GLY A 241 22.60 19.70 0.31
N ILE A 242 22.19 18.87 1.28
CA ILE A 242 21.26 17.77 1.06
C ILE A 242 19.84 18.18 1.46
N ALA A 243 18.86 17.91 0.60
CA ALA A 243 17.46 18.14 0.92
C ALA A 243 16.98 17.16 2.01
N VAL A 244 16.51 17.70 3.14
CA VAL A 244 15.98 16.94 4.27
C VAL A 244 14.47 17.15 4.41
N ASN A 245 13.73 16.06 4.53
CA ASN A 245 12.31 16.07 4.89
C ASN A 245 12.13 15.42 6.26
N MET A 246 11.39 16.07 7.14
CA MET A 246 11.11 15.56 8.47
C MET A 246 9.69 15.00 8.54
N VAL A 247 9.58 13.81 9.12
CA VAL A 247 8.33 13.09 9.35
C VAL A 247 8.20 12.82 10.85
N PRO A 248 7.35 13.57 11.56
CA PRO A 248 7.16 13.36 12.99
C PRO A 248 6.53 12.00 13.25
N GLY A 249 6.80 11.48 14.45
CA GLY A 249 6.30 10.22 14.95
C GLY A 249 5.64 10.40 16.32
N LEU A 250 4.95 9.37 16.78
CA LEU A 250 4.46 9.38 18.15
C LEU A 250 5.66 9.30 19.13
N PRO A 251 5.64 10.02 20.26
CA PRO A 251 6.73 9.94 21.22
C PRO A 251 6.85 8.50 21.75
N ALA A 252 8.09 8.01 21.89
CA ALA A 252 8.32 6.75 22.57
C ALA A 252 7.98 6.90 24.06
N ALA A 253 7.39 5.87 24.66
CA ALA A 253 7.25 5.85 26.11
C ALA A 253 8.65 5.96 26.73
N ARG A 254 8.89 6.97 27.57
CA ARG A 254 10.08 6.97 28.43
C ARG A 254 10.04 5.68 29.23
N GLN A 255 11.16 4.95 29.33
CA GLN A 255 11.29 3.88 30.32
C GLN A 255 10.98 4.52 31.67
N ARG A 256 9.77 4.26 32.17
CA ARG A 256 9.32 4.76 33.44
C ARG A 256 9.94 3.81 34.45
N SER A 257 11.08 4.20 35.03
CA SER A 257 11.60 3.51 36.21
C SER A 257 10.48 3.46 37.24
N ASP A 258 10.12 2.24 37.66
CA ASP A 258 9.12 1.88 38.65
C ASP A 258 8.35 3.05 39.28
N ARG A 259 7.18 3.36 38.72
CA ARG A 259 6.11 3.97 39.50
C ARG A 259 4.84 3.19 39.24
N THR A 260 4.53 2.33 40.21
CA THR A 260 3.22 1.73 40.43
C THR A 260 2.12 2.74 40.10
N TRP A 261 1.27 2.40 39.13
CA TRP A 261 0.02 3.10 38.87
C TRP A 261 -0.76 3.21 40.19
N PRO A 262 -1.19 4.40 40.65
CA PRO A 262 -2.05 4.47 41.82
C PRO A 262 -3.31 3.68 41.48
N ARG A 263 -3.51 2.56 42.19
CA ARG A 263 -4.76 1.80 42.12
C ARG A 263 -5.89 2.82 42.30
N ARG A 264 -6.81 2.88 41.33
CA ARG A 264 -8.02 3.70 41.42
C ARG A 264 -8.63 3.44 42.80
N GLN A 265 -8.68 4.46 43.65
CA GLN A 265 -9.48 4.38 44.86
C GLN A 265 -10.91 4.06 44.42
N PRO A 266 -11.59 3.06 45.02
CA PRO A 266 -12.99 2.84 44.77
C PRO A 266 -13.72 4.17 45.07
N LEU A 267 -14.50 4.66 44.12
CA LEU A 267 -15.40 5.78 44.36
C LEU A 267 -16.37 5.35 45.46
N THR A 268 -16.11 5.76 46.70
CA THR A 268 -17.06 5.57 47.80
C THR A 268 -18.30 6.37 47.45
N SER A 269 -19.40 5.68 47.20
CA SER A 269 -20.72 6.27 47.02
C SER A 269 -21.10 7.06 48.28
N SER A 270 -20.92 8.38 48.24
CA SER A 270 -21.56 9.27 49.20
C SER A 270 -23.06 9.22 48.93
N ARG A 271 -23.79 8.43 49.72
CA ARG A 271 -25.24 8.54 49.85
C ARG A 271 -25.54 9.91 50.44
N THR A 272 -25.86 10.87 49.58
CA THR A 272 -26.51 12.11 50.01
C THR A 272 -27.97 11.78 50.27
N SER A 273 -28.34 11.72 51.55
CA SER A 273 -29.71 11.72 52.02
C SER A 273 -30.38 13.03 51.61
N ALA A 274 -31.16 13.01 50.53
CA ALA A 274 -32.08 14.09 50.19
C ALA A 274 -33.49 13.68 50.64
N SER A 275 -33.93 14.30 51.73
CA SER A 275 -35.28 14.30 52.25
C SER A 275 -36.29 14.83 51.22
N SER A 276 -37.40 14.12 51.09
CA SER A 276 -38.55 14.40 50.23
C SER A 276 -39.14 15.81 50.39
N PRO A 277 -39.72 16.37 49.31
CA PRO A 277 -40.94 17.13 49.42
C PRO A 277 -42.09 16.51 48.60
N SER A 278 -43.26 16.62 49.19
CA SER A 278 -44.60 16.17 48.77
C SER A 278 -45.06 16.60 47.37
N ARG A 279 -45.70 15.68 46.64
CA ARG A 279 -46.54 15.95 45.46
C ARG A 279 -47.87 16.61 45.85
N PRO A 280 -48.37 17.58 45.07
CA PRO A 280 -49.79 17.78 44.87
C PRO A 280 -50.26 17.21 43.51
N ALA A 281 -51.57 17.02 43.42
CA ALA A 281 -52.27 16.18 42.45
C ALA A 281 -52.61 16.84 41.10
N ARG A 282 -53.14 15.99 40.21
CA ARG A 282 -53.45 16.12 38.77
C ARG A 282 -54.56 17.13 38.41
N SER A 283 -54.50 17.65 37.18
CA SER A 283 -55.59 17.70 36.16
C SER A 283 -54.98 18.22 34.83
N ALA A 284 -54.95 17.45 33.74
CA ALA A 284 -55.99 17.18 32.74
C ALA A 284 -56.38 18.40 31.88
N HIS A 285 -55.94 18.40 30.60
CA HIS A 285 -56.80 18.63 29.42
C HIS A 285 -56.00 18.57 28.10
N TRP A 286 -56.38 17.64 27.22
CA TRP A 286 -56.12 17.68 25.77
C TRP A 286 -57.40 17.20 25.08
N SER A 287 -57.94 18.01 24.16
CA SER A 287 -58.79 17.61 23.01
C SER A 287 -59.08 18.86 22.16
N PRO A 288 -59.52 18.71 20.90
CA PRO A 288 -59.19 17.72 19.88
C PRO A 288 -58.24 18.27 18.79
#